data_AF-A0A954T3P7-F1
#
_entry.id   AF-A0A954T3P7-F1
#
_cell.length_a   1.000
_cell.length_b   1.000
_cell.length_c   1.000
_cell.angle_alpha   90.00
_cell.angle_beta   90.00
_cell.angle_gamma   90.00
#
_symmetry.space_group_name_H-M   'P 1'
#
loop_
_entity.id
_entity.type
_entity.pdbx_description
1 polymer ?
#
loop_
_entity_poly.entity_id
_entity_poly.type
_entity_poly.pdbx_seq_one_letter_code
_entity_poly.pdbx_strand_id
1 'polypeptide(L)'
;MTSMCLRLPLLLSLMLVCVCPLRGDDERGFKPLFDGESLNGWKGDENFWTVADGAIVGESTAENPCKQNTFLVWDAGEVDDFELRLQFRITGADQANSGIQFRGKDEDGHIIGYQADIDRAGQWVGALYDEKTGRKVLATRGQKTIIDADGKRDESEFASAEELFKHVKQDDWNDYSITARGDHITLAINGHKTAEVIDDQKGEQDLIGQLALQLHSGPPMKIEFRNIRLKRFPLEGLKKIVFLAGTRSHGYGAHEHRAGCLLMAKRLNKAREEHGLPVIATVYSGRWPTDPTAFDNADTVVSYCDGGGNHPINEHLEDFDDLMKKGIGLVCIH
;
A
#
# COMPACT_ATOMS: atom_id res chain seq x y z
N MET A 1 -10.35 13.73 -78.87
CA MET A 1 -9.55 13.91 -77.64
C MET A 1 -10.50 13.87 -76.46
N THR A 2 -10.22 12.98 -75.49
CA THR A 2 -10.65 12.98 -74.07
C THR A 2 -12.17 12.95 -73.77
N SER A 3 -12.75 12.14 -72.87
CA SER A 3 -12.21 11.31 -71.80
C SER A 3 -13.29 10.29 -71.38
N MET A 4 -12.93 9.01 -71.24
CA MET A 4 -13.77 7.96 -70.64
C MET A 4 -13.58 8.01 -69.12
N CYS A 5 -14.63 8.35 -68.37
CA CYS A 5 -14.62 8.29 -66.90
C CYS A 5 -14.92 6.85 -66.43
N LEU A 6 -13.89 6.14 -66.00
CA LEU A 6 -14.02 4.86 -65.29
C LEU A 6 -14.44 5.13 -63.83
N ARG A 7 -15.58 4.61 -63.39
CA ARG A 7 -15.99 4.62 -61.97
C ARG A 7 -15.52 3.31 -61.33
N LEU A 8 -14.59 3.41 -60.38
CA LEU A 8 -14.10 2.32 -59.54
C LEU A 8 -15.09 2.10 -58.38
N PRO A 9 -15.51 0.87 -58.05
CA PRO A 9 -16.34 0.64 -56.87
C PRO A 9 -15.45 0.64 -55.61
N LEU A 10 -15.81 1.49 -54.65
CA LEU A 10 -15.19 1.55 -53.32
C LEU A 10 -15.68 0.33 -52.50
N LEU A 11 -14.83 -0.67 -52.32
CA LEU A 11 -15.08 -1.77 -51.38
C LEU A 11 -14.92 -1.23 -49.95
N LEU A 12 -16.05 -1.07 -49.25
CA LEU A 12 -16.10 -0.71 -47.84
C LEU A 12 -15.72 -1.96 -47.01
N SER A 13 -14.47 -2.05 -46.58
CA SER A 13 -14.02 -3.04 -45.59
C SER A 13 -14.66 -2.71 -44.23
N LEU A 14 -15.63 -3.52 -43.81
CA LEU A 14 -16.23 -3.43 -42.49
C LEU A 14 -15.25 -4.05 -41.48
N MET A 15 -14.34 -3.24 -40.93
CA MET A 15 -13.56 -3.62 -39.74
C MET A 15 -14.54 -3.82 -38.57
N LEU A 16 -14.80 -5.09 -38.23
CA LEU A 16 -15.50 -5.45 -37.01
C LEU A 16 -14.56 -5.14 -35.84
N VAL A 17 -14.65 -3.92 -35.30
CA VAL A 17 -13.99 -3.56 -34.04
C VAL A 17 -14.70 -4.35 -32.95
N CYS A 18 -14.08 -5.43 -32.50
CA CYS A 18 -14.48 -6.13 -31.30
C CYS A 18 -14.22 -5.16 -30.13
N VAL A 19 -15.23 -4.36 -29.77
CA VAL A 19 -15.22 -3.60 -28.53
C VAL A 19 -15.44 -4.62 -27.42
N CYS A 20 -14.33 -5.21 -26.98
CA CYS A 20 -14.28 -5.89 -25.70
C CYS A 20 -14.63 -4.84 -24.65
N PRO A 21 -15.69 -4.99 -23.84
CA PRO A 21 -15.87 -4.12 -22.70
C PRO A 21 -14.69 -4.39 -21.76
N LEU A 22 -13.67 -3.54 -21.83
CA LEU A 22 -12.78 -3.35 -20.69
C LEU A 22 -13.72 -3.03 -19.54
N ARG A 23 -13.84 -3.96 -18.58
CA ARG A 23 -14.32 -3.64 -17.24
C ARG A 23 -13.36 -2.55 -16.78
N GLY A 24 -13.76 -1.29 -16.96
CA GLY A 24 -13.04 -0.18 -16.39
C GLY A 24 -13.25 -0.30 -14.90
N ASP A 25 -12.27 -0.87 -14.21
CA ASP A 25 -12.28 -0.83 -12.76
C ASP A 25 -12.42 0.63 -12.32
N ASP A 26 -13.22 0.87 -11.28
CA ASP A 26 -13.44 2.22 -10.79
C ASP A 26 -12.13 2.78 -10.24
N GLU A 27 -11.48 3.66 -11.02
CA GLU A 27 -10.23 4.32 -10.68
C GLU A 27 -10.45 5.61 -9.85
N ARG A 28 -11.70 5.98 -9.54
CA ARG A 28 -11.99 7.19 -8.77
C ARG A 28 -11.40 7.09 -7.36
N GLY A 29 -10.54 8.05 -7.04
CA GLY A 29 -9.90 8.17 -5.73
C GLY A 29 -8.58 7.40 -5.59
N PHE A 30 -8.15 6.68 -6.61
CA PHE A 30 -6.81 6.08 -6.62
C PHE A 30 -5.75 7.11 -6.98
N LYS A 31 -4.61 7.04 -6.29
CA LYS A 31 -3.42 7.84 -6.56
C LYS A 31 -2.21 6.92 -6.73
N PRO A 32 -1.35 7.15 -7.72
CA PRO A 32 -0.17 6.32 -7.95
C PRO A 32 0.85 6.47 -6.82
N LEU A 33 1.49 5.37 -6.42
CA LEU A 33 2.60 5.34 -5.46
C LEU A 33 3.96 5.11 -6.13
N PHE A 34 3.97 4.83 -7.43
CA PHE A 34 5.16 4.57 -8.23
C PHE A 34 5.04 5.27 -9.57
N ASP A 35 6.12 5.92 -10.00
CA ASP A 35 6.18 6.74 -11.22
C ASP A 35 6.46 5.94 -12.49
N GLY A 36 6.93 4.69 -12.37
CA GLY A 36 7.34 3.85 -13.50
C GLY A 36 8.80 4.02 -13.92
N GLU A 37 9.54 4.94 -13.30
CA GLU A 37 10.87 5.36 -13.78
C GLU A 37 11.95 5.27 -12.71
N SER A 38 11.60 5.44 -11.42
CA SER A 38 12.57 5.53 -10.34
C SER A 38 12.05 4.97 -9.02
N LEU A 39 12.96 4.71 -8.07
CA LEU A 39 12.58 4.36 -6.69
C LEU A 39 12.27 5.60 -5.84
N ASN A 40 11.94 6.75 -6.45
CA ASN A 40 11.55 7.95 -5.69
C ASN A 40 10.33 7.64 -4.81
N GLY A 41 10.42 7.99 -3.53
CA GLY A 41 9.40 7.66 -2.54
C GLY A 41 9.47 6.23 -2.01
N TRP A 42 10.50 5.46 -2.36
CA TRP A 42 10.77 4.12 -1.85
C TRP A 42 12.18 4.04 -1.27
N LYS A 43 12.36 3.22 -0.22
CA LYS A 43 13.65 2.98 0.43
C LYS A 43 13.90 1.48 0.59
N GLY A 44 15.06 1.03 0.14
CA GLY A 44 15.49 -0.35 0.24
C GLY A 44 16.94 -0.49 -0.19
N ASP A 45 17.47 -1.71 -0.14
CA ASP A 45 18.83 -2.00 -0.57
C ASP A 45 18.91 -2.02 -2.10
N GLU A 46 19.60 -1.03 -2.69
CA GLU A 46 19.80 -0.89 -4.15
C GLU A 46 20.55 -2.06 -4.79
N ASN A 47 21.20 -2.94 -3.98
CA ASN A 47 21.77 -4.18 -4.50
C ASN A 47 20.71 -5.18 -4.93
N PHE A 48 19.49 -5.08 -4.39
CA PHE A 48 18.39 -6.00 -4.68
C PHE A 48 17.23 -5.34 -5.42
N TRP A 49 17.05 -4.03 -5.24
CA TRP A 49 15.91 -3.28 -5.74
C TRP A 49 16.32 -2.28 -6.83
N THR A 50 15.70 -2.41 -7.99
CA THR A 50 15.92 -1.53 -9.14
C THR A 50 14.60 -1.22 -9.84
N VAL A 51 14.64 -0.40 -10.90
CA VAL A 51 13.52 -0.20 -11.82
C VAL A 51 13.92 -0.67 -13.21
N ALA A 52 13.07 -1.50 -13.83
CA ALA A 52 13.23 -1.93 -15.21
C ALA A 52 11.85 -2.06 -15.88
N ASP A 53 11.75 -1.67 -17.15
CA ASP A 53 10.55 -1.83 -17.99
C ASP A 53 9.25 -1.32 -17.34
N GLY A 54 9.31 -0.20 -16.61
CA GLY A 54 8.13 0.37 -15.96
C GLY A 54 7.71 -0.36 -14.68
N ALA A 55 8.57 -1.19 -14.09
CA ALA A 55 8.31 -1.96 -12.89
C ALA A 55 9.44 -1.81 -11.86
N ILE A 56 9.07 -1.82 -10.59
CA ILE A 56 10.00 -2.08 -9.48
C ILE A 56 10.39 -3.55 -9.56
N VAL A 57 11.69 -3.83 -9.53
CA VAL A 57 12.25 -5.18 -9.60
C VAL A 57 13.03 -5.49 -8.34
N GLY A 58 12.62 -6.54 -7.61
CA GLY A 58 13.39 -7.17 -6.56
C GLY A 58 14.01 -8.46 -7.10
N GLU A 59 15.33 -8.59 -7.10
CA GLU A 59 16.02 -9.74 -7.69
C GLU A 59 17.16 -10.25 -6.81
N SER A 60 17.25 -11.58 -6.68
CA SER A 60 18.40 -12.27 -6.11
C SER A 60 18.97 -13.25 -7.11
N THR A 61 20.30 -13.36 -7.16
CA THR A 61 21.01 -14.25 -8.09
C THR A 61 21.96 -15.18 -7.33
N ALA A 62 22.61 -16.10 -8.03
CA ALA A 62 23.64 -16.94 -7.41
C ALA A 62 24.85 -16.09 -6.96
N GLU A 63 25.17 -15.04 -7.71
CA GLU A 63 26.26 -14.11 -7.45
C GLU A 63 25.89 -13.05 -6.40
N ASN A 64 24.61 -12.67 -6.31
CA ASN A 64 24.06 -11.77 -5.31
C ASN A 64 22.90 -12.43 -4.53
N PRO A 65 23.20 -13.37 -3.61
CA PRO A 65 22.18 -14.12 -2.90
C PRO A 65 21.52 -13.28 -1.79
N CYS A 66 20.19 -13.36 -1.71
CA CYS A 66 19.41 -12.78 -0.61
C CYS A 66 19.47 -13.73 0.60
N LYS A 67 20.34 -13.42 1.57
CA LYS A 67 20.56 -14.26 2.78
C LYS A 67 19.56 -14.00 3.90
N GLN A 68 18.90 -12.86 3.87
CA GLN A 68 17.87 -12.42 4.81
C GLN A 68 16.84 -11.64 4.01
N ASN A 69 15.57 -11.72 4.42
CA ASN A 69 14.49 -11.02 3.74
C ASN A 69 14.82 -9.52 3.68
N THR A 70 14.65 -8.93 2.50
CA THR A 70 14.82 -7.49 2.31
C THR A 70 13.50 -6.87 1.94
N PHE A 71 13.34 -5.59 2.24
CA PHE A 71 12.11 -4.86 2.04
C PHE A 71 12.41 -3.57 1.27
N LEU A 72 11.57 -3.27 0.29
CA LEU A 72 11.46 -1.94 -0.29
C LEU A 72 10.25 -1.25 0.33
N VAL A 73 10.52 -0.35 1.27
CA VAL A 73 9.53 0.37 2.08
C VAL A 73 9.09 1.63 1.35
N TRP A 74 7.78 1.86 1.27
CA TRP A 74 7.26 3.14 0.80
C TRP A 74 7.54 4.23 1.85
N ASP A 75 8.32 5.23 1.46
CA ASP A 75 8.90 6.24 2.35
C ASP A 75 8.12 7.57 2.34
N ALA A 76 6.96 7.60 1.69
CA ALA A 76 6.13 8.80 1.67
C ALA A 76 5.19 8.89 2.88
N GLY A 77 4.89 7.78 3.57
CA GLY A 77 4.02 7.76 4.74
C GLY A 77 3.63 6.35 5.22
N GLU A 78 2.59 6.29 6.04
CA GLU A 78 1.99 5.06 6.55
C GLU A 78 0.62 4.83 5.88
N VAL A 79 0.12 3.60 5.94
CA VAL A 79 -1.19 3.22 5.45
C VAL A 79 -2.17 2.86 6.58
N ASP A 80 -3.39 3.39 6.54
CA ASP A 80 -4.51 3.15 7.46
C ASP A 80 -5.64 2.34 6.80
N ASP A 81 -6.87 2.86 6.63
CA ASP A 81 -7.92 2.23 5.83
C ASP A 81 -7.77 2.58 4.35
N PHE A 82 -7.58 1.56 3.52
CA PHE A 82 -7.28 1.74 2.11
C PHE A 82 -7.74 0.58 1.22
N GLU A 83 -7.75 0.84 -0.07
CA GLU A 83 -7.65 -0.15 -1.13
C GLU A 83 -6.35 0.11 -1.90
N LEU A 84 -5.50 -0.91 -1.98
CA LEU A 84 -4.26 -0.93 -2.74
C LEU A 84 -4.48 -1.85 -3.93
N ARG A 85 -4.20 -1.34 -5.12
CA ARG A 85 -4.16 -2.13 -6.35
C ARG A 85 -2.76 -2.05 -6.92
N LEU A 86 -2.24 -3.18 -7.35
CA LEU A 86 -0.98 -3.29 -8.05
C LEU A 86 -0.99 -4.49 -8.97
N GLN A 87 0.03 -4.57 -9.83
CA GLN A 87 0.33 -5.77 -10.58
C GLN A 87 1.65 -6.36 -10.10
N PHE A 88 1.71 -7.69 -10.01
CA PHE A 88 2.94 -8.42 -9.72
C PHE A 88 3.24 -9.49 -10.76
N ARG A 89 4.52 -9.81 -10.92
CA ARG A 89 5.01 -11.00 -11.64
C ARG A 89 6.17 -11.60 -10.87
N ILE A 90 6.10 -12.89 -10.57
CA ILE A 90 7.17 -13.64 -9.90
C ILE A 90 7.72 -14.69 -10.86
N THR A 91 9.04 -14.80 -10.93
CA THR A 91 9.77 -15.78 -11.76
C THR A 91 10.99 -16.31 -11.00
N GLY A 92 11.55 -17.43 -11.46
CA GLY A 92 12.75 -18.05 -10.87
C GLY A 92 12.46 -19.46 -10.35
N ALA A 93 13.13 -19.84 -9.25
CA ALA A 93 12.94 -21.15 -8.64
C ALA A 93 11.49 -21.39 -8.17
N ASP A 94 11.08 -22.66 -8.04
CA ASP A 94 9.75 -23.00 -7.51
C ASP A 94 9.54 -22.44 -6.09
N GLN A 95 10.62 -22.32 -5.31
CA GLN A 95 10.62 -21.74 -3.96
C GLN A 95 10.61 -20.21 -3.93
N ALA A 96 10.54 -19.53 -5.07
CA ALA A 96 10.46 -18.07 -5.12
C ALA A 96 9.24 -17.59 -4.31
N ASN A 97 9.49 -16.70 -3.36
CA ASN A 97 8.53 -16.21 -2.40
C ASN A 97 8.69 -14.69 -2.20
N SER A 98 7.59 -14.00 -2.03
CA SER A 98 7.51 -12.57 -1.82
C SER A 98 6.21 -12.26 -1.09
N GLY A 99 5.98 -10.99 -0.80
CA GLY A 99 4.76 -10.51 -0.20
C GLY A 99 4.70 -9.01 -0.23
N ILE A 100 3.49 -8.51 -0.01
CA ILE A 100 3.23 -7.08 0.17
C ILE A 100 2.85 -6.90 1.64
N GLN A 101 3.76 -6.29 2.40
CA GLN A 101 3.53 -5.91 3.79
C GLN A 101 2.67 -4.66 3.83
N PHE A 102 1.63 -4.64 4.66
CA PHE A 102 0.79 -3.47 4.86
C PHE A 102 0.40 -3.31 6.32
N ARG A 103 0.25 -2.05 6.74
CA ARG A 103 0.10 -1.68 8.17
C ARG A 103 1.22 -2.29 9.03
N GLY A 104 2.39 -2.52 8.45
CA GLY A 104 3.49 -3.21 9.11
C GLY A 104 4.27 -2.30 10.05
N LYS A 105 5.11 -2.91 10.88
CA LYS A 105 6.03 -2.21 11.80
C LYS A 105 7.46 -2.57 11.45
N ASP A 106 8.35 -1.58 11.50
CA ASP A 106 9.79 -1.80 11.37
C ASP A 106 10.36 -2.32 12.70
N GLU A 107 10.92 -3.53 12.67
CA GLU A 107 11.78 -4.07 13.73
C GLU A 107 13.20 -4.27 13.20
N ASP A 108 14.06 -3.28 13.43
CA ASP A 108 15.47 -3.28 13.07
C ASP A 108 15.74 -3.59 11.58
N GLY A 109 14.94 -3.01 10.69
CA GLY A 109 15.01 -3.18 9.24
C GLY A 109 14.19 -4.35 8.69
N HIS A 110 13.50 -5.11 9.56
CA HIS A 110 12.57 -6.15 9.15
C HIS A 110 11.14 -5.68 9.36
N ILE A 111 10.34 -5.63 8.29
CA ILE A 111 8.94 -5.24 8.41
C ILE A 111 8.11 -6.44 8.88
N ILE A 112 7.46 -6.31 10.04
CA ILE A 112 6.57 -7.31 10.64
C ILE A 112 5.11 -6.90 10.48
N GLY A 113 4.17 -7.84 10.65
CA GLY A 113 2.73 -7.59 10.56
C GLY A 113 2.09 -8.21 9.32
N TYR A 114 0.92 -7.70 8.92
CA TYR A 114 0.13 -8.28 7.83
C TYR A 114 0.86 -8.31 6.48
N GLN A 115 0.88 -9.49 5.87
CA GLN A 115 1.46 -9.79 4.57
C GLN A 115 0.43 -10.41 3.63
N ALA A 116 0.28 -9.81 2.46
CA ALA A 116 -0.39 -10.45 1.33
C ALA A 116 0.64 -11.29 0.57
N ASP A 117 0.58 -12.61 0.71
CA ASP A 117 1.62 -13.52 0.23
C ASP A 117 1.59 -13.72 -1.28
N ILE A 118 2.79 -13.93 -1.84
CA ILE A 118 3.07 -14.28 -3.23
C ILE A 118 4.11 -15.41 -3.23
N ASP A 119 3.81 -16.53 -3.87
CA ASP A 119 4.79 -17.56 -4.15
C ASP A 119 4.60 -18.15 -5.54
N ARG A 120 5.67 -18.69 -6.11
CA ARG A 120 5.62 -19.32 -7.42
C ARG A 120 5.03 -20.74 -7.36
N ALA A 121 5.34 -21.51 -6.31
CA ALA A 121 4.83 -22.87 -6.12
C ALA A 121 3.29 -22.94 -5.96
N GLY A 122 2.63 -21.82 -5.64
CA GLY A 122 1.19 -21.73 -5.53
C GLY A 122 0.62 -22.10 -4.17
N GLN A 123 1.46 -22.38 -3.19
CA GLN A 123 1.03 -22.75 -1.84
C GLN A 123 0.48 -21.54 -1.06
N TRP A 124 1.10 -20.37 -1.22
CA TRP A 124 0.88 -19.20 -0.37
C TRP A 124 0.26 -18.01 -1.09
N VAL A 125 0.38 -17.93 -2.42
CA VAL A 125 -0.13 -16.80 -3.21
C VAL A 125 -1.61 -16.56 -2.95
N GLY A 126 -1.94 -15.34 -2.51
CA GLY A 126 -3.30 -14.97 -2.12
C GLY A 126 -3.69 -15.30 -0.68
N ALA A 127 -2.79 -15.83 0.14
CA ALA A 127 -2.97 -15.99 1.58
C ALA A 127 -2.64 -14.69 2.34
N LEU A 128 -3.25 -14.54 3.51
CA LEU A 128 -2.91 -13.49 4.47
C LEU A 128 -2.08 -14.11 5.59
N TYR A 129 -0.83 -13.67 5.70
CA TYR A 129 0.12 -14.07 6.73
C TYR A 129 0.40 -12.92 7.69
N ASP A 130 0.80 -13.23 8.91
CA ASP A 130 1.23 -12.23 9.89
C ASP A 130 2.70 -12.45 10.26
N GLU A 131 3.55 -11.68 9.56
CA GLU A 131 4.99 -11.84 9.50
C GLU A 131 5.64 -11.52 10.84
N LYS A 132 6.39 -12.50 11.37
CA LYS A 132 7.18 -12.42 12.61
C LYS A 132 6.46 -11.97 13.89
N THR A 133 5.13 -11.87 13.90
CA THR A 133 4.35 -11.62 15.14
C THR A 133 4.13 -12.89 15.97
N GLY A 134 4.29 -14.07 15.35
CA GLY A 134 3.96 -15.37 15.94
C GLY A 134 2.53 -15.86 15.64
N ARG A 135 1.66 -15.03 15.07
CA ARG A 135 0.29 -15.42 14.67
C ARG A 135 0.25 -16.24 13.37
N LYS A 136 1.30 -16.17 12.55
CA LYS A 136 1.48 -16.95 11.31
C LYS A 136 0.34 -16.70 10.30
N VAL A 137 -0.05 -17.73 9.52
CA VAL A 137 -1.13 -17.63 8.53
C VAL A 137 -2.44 -17.29 9.23
N LEU A 138 -3.08 -16.20 8.80
CA LEU A 138 -4.40 -15.79 9.29
C LEU A 138 -5.52 -16.38 8.44
N ALA A 139 -5.33 -16.44 7.12
CA ALA A 139 -6.24 -17.13 6.19
C ALA A 139 -5.47 -17.62 4.96
N THR A 140 -5.65 -18.89 4.59
CA THR A 140 -5.15 -19.40 3.30
C THR A 140 -6.08 -19.03 2.15
N ARG A 141 -5.61 -19.23 0.91
CA ARG A 141 -6.43 -18.98 -0.29
C ARG A 141 -7.73 -19.80 -0.24
N GLY A 142 -8.88 -19.11 -0.31
CA GLY A 142 -10.22 -19.69 -0.23
C GLY A 142 -10.88 -19.58 1.14
N GLN A 143 -10.17 -19.07 2.15
CA GLN A 143 -10.64 -19.03 3.53
C GLN A 143 -11.05 -17.63 4.01
N LYS A 144 -12.07 -17.64 4.87
CA LYS A 144 -12.42 -16.55 5.77
C LYS A 144 -12.05 -16.93 7.20
N THR A 145 -11.40 -16.02 7.92
CA THR A 145 -11.12 -16.18 9.35
C THR A 145 -11.68 -15.01 10.13
N ILE A 146 -12.43 -15.30 11.20
CA ILE A 146 -12.84 -14.31 12.20
C ILE A 146 -12.00 -14.56 13.44
N ILE A 147 -11.25 -13.55 13.88
CA ILE A 147 -10.43 -13.58 15.09
C ILE A 147 -11.12 -12.66 16.10
N ASP A 148 -11.59 -13.22 17.21
CA ASP A 148 -12.23 -12.43 18.26
C ASP A 148 -11.20 -11.66 19.13
N ALA A 149 -11.72 -10.83 20.03
CA ALA A 149 -10.91 -10.00 20.92
C ALA A 149 -9.86 -10.77 21.74
N ASP A 150 -10.10 -12.05 22.03
CA ASP A 150 -9.21 -12.92 22.80
C ASP A 150 -8.26 -13.75 21.91
N GLY A 151 -8.33 -13.58 20.58
CA GLY A 151 -7.49 -14.26 19.60
C GLY A 151 -8.03 -15.63 19.15
N LYS A 152 -9.25 -16.01 19.54
CA LYS A 152 -9.86 -17.25 19.08
C LYS A 152 -10.30 -17.11 17.63
N ARG A 153 -9.96 -18.12 16.83
CA ARG A 153 -10.25 -18.16 15.39
C ARG A 153 -11.47 -19.00 15.07
N ASP A 154 -12.35 -18.46 14.23
CA ASP A 154 -13.40 -19.19 13.51
C ASP A 154 -13.09 -19.14 12.01
N GLU A 155 -12.77 -20.31 11.46
CA GLU A 155 -12.28 -20.47 10.09
C GLU A 155 -13.33 -21.16 9.22
N SER A 156 -13.60 -20.59 8.05
CA SER A 156 -14.55 -21.13 7.08
C SER A 156 -13.99 -21.02 5.67
N GLU A 157 -14.37 -21.96 4.80
CA GLU A 157 -14.00 -21.95 3.39
C GLU A 157 -15.14 -21.34 2.56
N PHE A 158 -14.82 -20.39 1.68
CA PHE A 158 -15.77 -19.83 0.72
C PHE A 158 -15.50 -20.27 -0.72
N ALA A 159 -14.32 -20.82 -1.01
CA ALA A 159 -13.95 -21.35 -2.32
C ALA A 159 -12.76 -22.31 -2.19
N SER A 160 -12.65 -23.25 -3.14
CA SER A 160 -11.49 -24.14 -3.24
C SER A 160 -10.22 -23.36 -3.56
N ALA A 161 -9.16 -23.60 -2.78
CA ALA A 161 -7.82 -23.06 -3.01
C ALA A 161 -7.28 -23.43 -4.40
N GLU A 162 -7.60 -24.63 -4.89
CA GLU A 162 -7.19 -25.12 -6.21
C GLU A 162 -7.93 -24.38 -7.32
N GLU A 163 -9.24 -24.18 -7.19
CA GLU A 163 -10.03 -23.43 -8.18
C GLU A 163 -9.59 -21.97 -8.26
N LEU A 164 -9.31 -21.33 -7.13
CA LEU A 164 -8.77 -19.97 -7.10
C LEU A 164 -7.37 -19.90 -7.73
N PHE A 165 -6.53 -20.92 -7.54
CA PHE A 165 -5.18 -20.95 -8.11
C PHE A 165 -5.18 -20.98 -9.64
N LYS A 166 -6.19 -21.58 -10.28
CA LYS A 166 -6.33 -21.59 -11.76
C LYS A 166 -6.44 -20.18 -12.36
N HIS A 167 -6.80 -19.18 -11.56
CA HIS A 167 -6.85 -17.79 -11.99
C HIS A 167 -5.50 -17.07 -11.85
N VAL A 168 -4.51 -17.65 -11.16
CA VAL A 168 -3.16 -17.09 -11.04
C VAL A 168 -2.35 -17.44 -12.30
N LYS A 169 -1.85 -16.42 -12.99
CA LYS A 169 -1.03 -16.58 -14.20
C LYS A 169 0.41 -16.81 -13.78
N GLN A 170 0.89 -18.04 -13.96
CA GLN A 170 2.27 -18.42 -13.67
C GLN A 170 3.24 -17.68 -14.59
N ASP A 171 4.33 -17.16 -14.01
CA ASP A 171 5.39 -16.43 -14.72
C ASP A 171 4.91 -15.20 -15.54
N ASP A 172 3.70 -14.68 -15.26
CA ASP A 172 3.08 -13.56 -15.97
C ASP A 172 2.43 -12.56 -14.97
N TRP A 173 1.93 -11.44 -15.48
CA TRP A 173 1.35 -10.35 -14.69
C TRP A 173 -0.03 -10.71 -14.12
N ASN A 174 -0.12 -10.54 -12.80
CA ASN A 174 -1.35 -10.72 -12.02
C ASN A 174 -1.73 -9.40 -11.34
N ASP A 175 -3.01 -9.07 -11.35
CA ASP A 175 -3.56 -7.98 -10.53
C ASP A 175 -3.73 -8.46 -9.09
N TYR A 176 -3.27 -7.68 -8.11
CA TYR A 176 -3.48 -7.91 -6.68
C TYR A 176 -4.21 -6.70 -6.09
N SER A 177 -5.34 -6.95 -5.45
CA SER A 177 -6.09 -5.98 -4.67
C SER A 177 -6.05 -6.34 -3.18
N ILE A 178 -5.68 -5.36 -2.35
CA ILE A 178 -5.65 -5.47 -0.89
C ILE A 178 -6.57 -4.39 -0.35
N THR A 179 -7.63 -4.78 0.34
CA THR A 179 -8.56 -3.87 1.02
C THR A 179 -8.45 -4.07 2.51
N ALA A 180 -8.16 -3.00 3.25
CA ALA A 180 -8.12 -3.01 4.71
C ALA A 180 -9.01 -1.87 5.22
N ARG A 181 -10.06 -2.20 5.99
CA ARG A 181 -11.04 -1.26 6.54
C ARG A 181 -11.35 -1.63 7.99
N GLY A 182 -10.88 -0.83 8.94
CA GLY A 182 -10.90 -1.21 10.35
C GLY A 182 -10.18 -2.54 10.56
N ASP A 183 -10.89 -3.49 11.18
CA ASP A 183 -10.46 -4.87 11.44
C ASP A 183 -10.64 -5.82 10.23
N HIS A 184 -11.30 -5.37 9.16
CA HIS A 184 -11.66 -6.21 8.04
C HIS A 184 -10.66 -6.07 6.87
N ILE A 185 -9.98 -7.18 6.55
CA ILE A 185 -9.01 -7.30 5.48
C ILE A 185 -9.53 -8.27 4.43
N THR A 186 -9.46 -7.88 3.15
CA THR A 186 -9.80 -8.73 2.01
C THR A 186 -8.69 -8.68 0.97
N LEU A 187 -8.27 -9.86 0.50
CA LEU A 187 -7.30 -10.04 -0.57
C LEU A 187 -8.02 -10.55 -1.83
N ALA A 188 -7.58 -10.10 -3.00
CA ALA A 188 -8.05 -10.62 -4.28
C ALA A 188 -6.95 -10.63 -5.33
N ILE A 189 -6.94 -11.68 -6.17
CA ILE A 189 -6.02 -11.81 -7.30
C ILE A 189 -6.83 -11.97 -8.58
N ASN A 190 -6.51 -11.18 -9.61
CA ASN A 190 -7.20 -11.16 -10.91
C ASN A 190 -8.73 -11.05 -10.79
N GLY A 191 -9.21 -10.28 -9.81
CA GLY A 191 -10.65 -10.07 -9.54
C GLY A 191 -11.34 -11.16 -8.73
N HIS A 192 -10.62 -12.19 -8.28
CA HIS A 192 -11.15 -13.26 -7.44
C HIS A 192 -10.70 -13.09 -5.99
N LYS A 193 -11.65 -13.02 -5.04
CA LYS A 193 -11.33 -12.96 -3.61
C LYS A 193 -10.53 -14.21 -3.20
N THR A 194 -9.37 -14.01 -2.59
CA THR A 194 -8.48 -15.10 -2.17
C THR A 194 -8.46 -15.30 -0.67
N ALA A 195 -8.56 -14.25 0.14
CA ALA A 195 -8.62 -14.38 1.60
C ALA A 195 -9.48 -13.26 2.21
N GLU A 196 -10.10 -13.55 3.34
CA GLU A 196 -10.87 -12.59 4.13
C GLU A 196 -10.54 -12.79 5.62
N VAL A 197 -10.17 -11.72 6.32
CA VAL A 197 -9.92 -11.78 7.76
C VAL A 197 -10.65 -10.64 8.44
N ILE A 198 -11.34 -10.94 9.53
CA ILE A 198 -11.86 -9.95 10.48
C ILE A 198 -11.05 -10.14 11.76
N ASP A 199 -10.14 -9.22 12.07
CA ASP A 199 -9.19 -9.33 13.17
C ASP A 199 -9.49 -8.32 14.28
N ASP A 200 -10.32 -8.71 15.25
CA ASP A 200 -10.66 -7.89 16.42
C ASP A 200 -9.70 -8.14 17.60
N GLN A 201 -8.61 -8.90 17.40
CA GLN A 201 -7.72 -9.31 18.48
C GLN A 201 -7.05 -8.10 19.13
N LYS A 202 -7.37 -7.84 20.41
CA LYS A 202 -6.90 -6.65 21.11
C LYS A 202 -5.40 -6.71 21.35
N GLY A 203 -4.71 -5.62 21.02
CA GLY A 203 -3.25 -5.49 21.17
C GLY A 203 -2.44 -6.10 20.02
N GLU A 204 -3.06 -6.89 19.16
CA GLU A 204 -2.40 -7.56 18.03
C GLU A 204 -2.85 -6.99 16.67
N GLN A 205 -4.04 -6.39 16.60
CA GLN A 205 -4.51 -5.75 15.37
C GLN A 205 -3.71 -4.50 15.01
N ASP A 206 -3.36 -4.35 13.73
CA ASP A 206 -2.73 -3.16 13.19
C ASP A 206 -3.70 -2.35 12.33
N LEU A 207 -3.92 -1.09 12.72
CA LEU A 207 -4.84 -0.16 12.03
C LEU A 207 -4.10 0.89 11.20
N ILE A 208 -2.80 1.07 11.45
CA ILE A 208 -1.93 1.98 10.72
C ILE A 208 -0.50 1.45 10.77
N GLY A 209 0.26 1.58 9.68
CA GLY A 209 1.68 1.23 9.65
C GLY A 209 2.27 1.30 8.25
N GLN A 210 3.45 0.75 8.04
CA GLN A 210 4.18 0.84 6.78
C GLN A 210 3.59 -0.03 5.67
N LEU A 211 3.86 0.38 4.43
CA LEU A 211 3.69 -0.41 3.22
C LEU A 211 5.08 -0.81 2.71
N ALA A 212 5.30 -2.09 2.42
CA ALA A 212 6.57 -2.55 1.88
C ALA A 212 6.43 -3.75 0.94
N LEU A 213 7.35 -3.86 -0.01
CA LEU A 213 7.47 -4.98 -0.92
C LEU A 213 8.61 -5.88 -0.44
N GLN A 214 8.37 -7.18 -0.33
CA GLN A 214 9.37 -8.13 0.18
C GLN A 214 10.11 -8.84 -0.97
N LEU A 215 11.42 -8.98 -0.82
CA LEU A 215 12.20 -10.00 -1.52
C LEU A 215 12.64 -11.03 -0.47
N HIS A 216 12.08 -12.24 -0.56
CA HIS A 216 12.35 -13.30 0.42
C HIS A 216 13.75 -13.89 0.22
N SER A 217 14.38 -14.29 1.32
CA SER A 217 15.65 -15.02 1.26
C SER A 217 15.48 -16.43 0.68
N GLY A 218 16.43 -16.89 -0.11
CA GLY A 218 16.30 -18.22 -0.72
C GLY A 218 17.03 -18.38 -2.04
N PRO A 219 16.64 -19.39 -2.85
CA PRO A 219 17.16 -19.57 -4.19
C PRO A 219 16.93 -18.32 -5.08
N PRO A 220 17.72 -18.17 -6.16
CA PRO A 220 17.55 -17.06 -7.09
C PRO A 220 16.10 -16.89 -7.56
N MET A 221 15.62 -15.66 -7.46
CA MET A 221 14.27 -15.30 -7.84
C MET A 221 14.19 -13.84 -8.26
N LYS A 222 13.11 -13.52 -8.97
CA LYS A 222 12.78 -12.17 -9.35
C LYS A 222 11.29 -11.92 -9.11
N ILE A 223 10.99 -10.83 -8.43
CA ILE A 223 9.64 -10.29 -8.23
C ILE A 223 9.58 -8.89 -8.84
N GLU A 224 8.51 -8.63 -9.58
CA GLU A 224 8.31 -7.36 -10.27
C GLU A 224 6.95 -6.79 -9.88
N PHE A 225 6.90 -5.48 -9.61
CA PHE A 225 5.68 -4.77 -9.23
C PHE A 225 5.49 -3.52 -10.10
N ARG A 226 4.26 -3.29 -10.57
CA ARG A 226 3.93 -2.07 -11.33
C ARG A 226 2.50 -1.63 -11.08
N ASN A 227 2.15 -0.44 -11.57
CA ASN A 227 0.80 0.11 -11.46
C ASN A 227 0.30 0.14 -10.01
N ILE A 228 1.20 0.52 -9.09
CA ILE A 228 0.94 0.55 -7.65
C ILE A 228 0.15 1.82 -7.34
N ARG A 229 -1.08 1.67 -6.85
CA ARG A 229 -1.98 2.79 -6.61
C ARG A 229 -2.86 2.56 -5.38
N LEU A 230 -3.08 3.62 -4.63
CA LEU A 230 -3.72 3.59 -3.32
C LEU A 230 -4.94 4.51 -3.32
N LYS A 231 -6.02 4.05 -2.69
CA LYS A 231 -7.20 4.84 -2.38
C LYS A 231 -7.49 4.74 -0.88
N ARG A 232 -7.66 5.87 -0.21
CA ARG A 232 -8.05 5.90 1.21
C ARG A 232 -9.56 5.74 1.37
N PHE A 233 -9.97 5.10 2.46
CA PHE A 233 -11.35 5.12 2.92
C PHE A 233 -11.51 6.03 4.14
N PRO A 234 -12.70 6.62 4.35
CA PRO A 234 -13.02 7.22 5.64
C PRO A 234 -12.82 6.20 6.77
N LEU A 235 -12.22 6.63 7.88
CA LEU A 235 -12.03 5.77 9.04
C LEU A 235 -13.35 5.65 9.80
N GLU A 236 -13.89 4.44 9.92
CA GLU A 236 -15.14 4.21 10.64
C GLU A 236 -14.90 4.25 12.16
N GLY A 237 -15.56 5.18 12.86
CA GLY A 237 -15.46 5.31 14.32
C GLY A 237 -14.16 5.94 14.84
N LEU A 238 -13.24 6.35 13.96
CA LEU A 238 -11.97 6.98 14.32
C LEU A 238 -11.83 8.34 13.65
N LYS A 239 -11.08 9.24 14.29
CA LYS A 239 -10.70 10.54 13.74
C LYS A 239 -9.23 10.56 13.33
N LYS A 240 -8.92 10.97 12.11
CA LYS A 240 -7.54 11.05 11.63
C LYS A 240 -6.92 12.41 11.91
N ILE A 241 -5.75 12.38 12.55
CA ILE A 241 -4.91 13.53 12.84
C ILE A 241 -3.64 13.42 11.99
N VAL A 242 -3.44 14.38 11.10
CA VAL A 242 -2.24 14.48 10.26
C VAL A 242 -1.31 15.51 10.85
N PHE A 243 -0.15 15.09 11.35
CA PHE A 243 0.88 16.02 11.80
C PHE A 243 1.78 16.43 10.63
N LEU A 244 1.92 17.73 10.40
CA LEU A 244 2.91 18.32 9.51
C LEU A 244 4.07 18.87 10.34
N ALA A 245 5.22 18.21 10.26
CA ALA A 245 6.43 18.65 10.93
C ALA A 245 7.23 19.59 10.02
N GLY A 246 7.46 20.82 10.51
CA GLY A 246 8.38 21.76 9.91
C GLY A 246 9.82 21.21 9.83
N THR A 247 10.64 21.82 8.97
CA THR A 247 12.06 21.51 8.90
C THR A 247 12.78 21.85 10.20
N ARG A 248 13.94 21.23 10.41
CA ARG A 248 14.81 21.61 11.53
C ARG A 248 15.30 23.05 11.34
N SER A 249 15.03 23.89 12.32
CA SER A 249 15.45 25.30 12.33
C SER A 249 16.22 25.70 13.58
N HIS A 250 16.19 24.89 14.63
CA HIS A 250 16.83 25.19 15.92
C HIS A 250 17.85 24.12 16.33
N GLY A 251 18.71 24.50 17.28
CA GLY A 251 19.70 23.61 17.91
C GLY A 251 19.06 22.64 18.91
N TYR A 252 19.87 21.70 19.41
CA TYR A 252 19.43 20.72 20.40
C TYR A 252 18.86 21.39 21.67
N GLY A 253 17.72 20.89 22.16
CA GLY A 253 17.06 21.41 23.37
C GLY A 253 16.16 22.64 23.16
N ALA A 254 15.96 23.07 21.90
CA ALA A 254 15.02 24.12 21.51
C ALA A 254 13.82 23.52 20.74
N HIS A 255 13.28 24.23 19.72
CA HIS A 255 12.13 23.75 18.96
C HIS A 255 12.49 22.54 18.10
N GLU A 256 11.92 21.38 18.43
CA GLU A 256 12.10 20.12 17.70
C GLU A 256 10.77 19.64 17.12
N HIS A 257 10.39 20.26 16.00
CA HIS A 257 9.12 20.03 15.30
C HIS A 257 8.84 18.55 14.99
N ARG A 258 9.81 17.88 14.36
CA ARG A 258 9.68 16.48 13.96
C ARG A 258 9.58 15.55 15.15
N ALA A 259 10.50 15.66 16.11
CA ALA A 259 10.49 14.80 17.28
C ALA A 259 9.22 15.01 18.12
N GLY A 260 8.75 16.26 18.23
CA GLY A 260 7.50 16.59 18.89
C GLY A 260 6.28 15.96 18.21
N CYS A 261 6.15 16.07 16.88
CA CYS A 261 5.08 15.42 16.13
C CYS A 261 5.10 13.89 16.31
N LEU A 262 6.26 13.27 16.18
CA LEU A 262 6.43 11.82 16.37
C LEU A 262 6.02 11.39 17.78
N LEU A 263 6.43 12.14 18.81
CA LEU A 263 6.07 11.83 20.18
C LEU A 263 4.57 11.99 20.43
N MET A 264 3.95 13.07 19.93
CA MET A 264 2.51 13.31 20.07
C MET A 264 1.69 12.24 19.34
N ALA A 265 2.01 11.95 18.09
CA ALA A 265 1.34 10.90 17.32
C ALA A 265 1.46 9.54 18.00
N LYS A 266 2.66 9.17 18.46
CA LYS A 266 2.89 7.94 19.23
C LYS A 266 2.03 7.88 20.50
N ARG A 267 1.90 8.98 21.24
CA ARG A 267 1.09 9.02 22.46
C ARG A 267 -0.41 8.93 22.16
N LEU A 268 -0.89 9.56 21.10
CA LEU A 268 -2.30 9.48 20.66
C LEU A 268 -2.66 8.06 20.21
N ASN A 269 -1.83 7.44 19.38
CA ASN A 269 -2.02 6.05 18.94
C ASN A 269 -1.95 5.06 20.10
N LYS A 270 -1.02 5.27 21.04
CA LYS A 270 -0.95 4.46 22.26
C LYS A 270 -2.18 4.65 23.16
N ALA A 271 -2.70 5.87 23.30
CA ALA A 271 -3.93 6.13 24.05
C ALA A 271 -5.17 5.52 23.37
N ARG A 272 -5.19 5.40 22.04
CA ARG A 272 -6.21 4.61 21.33
C ARG A 272 -6.16 3.16 21.80
N GLU A 273 -4.99 2.54 21.78
CA GLU A 273 -4.80 1.14 22.16
C GLU A 273 -5.11 0.86 23.63
N GLU A 274 -4.60 1.69 24.55
CA GLU A 274 -4.70 1.45 26.00
C GLU A 274 -6.00 2.00 26.62
N HIS A 275 -6.62 3.02 26.01
CA HIS A 275 -7.73 3.77 26.61
C HIS A 275 -8.93 4.00 25.68
N GLY A 276 -8.91 3.45 24.46
CA GLY A 276 -10.02 3.59 23.52
C GLY A 276 -10.22 5.00 22.98
N LEU A 277 -9.19 5.85 23.01
CA LEU A 277 -9.24 7.17 22.37
C LEU A 277 -9.51 7.00 20.85
N PRO A 278 -10.61 7.53 20.28
CA PRO A 278 -11.03 7.20 18.92
C PRO A 278 -10.27 8.02 17.87
N VAL A 279 -8.94 7.94 17.87
CA VAL A 279 -8.07 8.69 16.94
C VAL A 279 -6.98 7.80 16.33
N ILE A 280 -6.59 8.15 15.11
CA ILE A 280 -5.36 7.68 14.45
C ILE A 280 -4.53 8.90 14.11
N ALA A 281 -3.24 8.87 14.46
CA ALA A 281 -2.30 9.94 14.15
C ALA A 281 -1.19 9.44 13.23
N THR A 282 -0.84 10.23 12.21
CA THR A 282 0.31 10.01 11.33
C THR A 282 1.16 11.28 11.22
N VAL A 283 2.41 11.15 10.80
CA VAL A 283 3.37 12.27 10.75
C VAL A 283 4.05 12.35 9.39
N TYR A 284 3.93 13.50 8.74
CA TYR A 284 4.72 13.85 7.56
C TYR A 284 5.78 14.88 7.93
N SER A 285 7.02 14.62 7.51
CA SER A 285 8.18 15.49 7.78
C SER A 285 8.66 16.16 6.51
N GLY A 286 9.32 17.32 6.62
CA GLY A 286 9.99 17.94 5.47
C GLY A 286 9.15 19.01 4.75
N ARG A 287 8.36 19.78 5.51
CA ARG A 287 7.42 20.82 5.06
C ARG A 287 6.11 20.27 4.51
N TRP A 288 6.11 19.61 3.34
CA TRP A 288 4.89 19.12 2.70
C TRP A 288 4.96 17.61 2.41
N PRO A 289 3.86 16.85 2.58
CA PRO A 289 3.86 15.41 2.30
C PRO A 289 4.15 15.11 0.84
N THR A 290 4.98 14.10 0.60
CA THR A 290 5.15 13.47 -0.72
C THR A 290 4.13 12.36 -0.98
N ASP A 291 3.46 11.88 0.07
CA ASP A 291 2.31 10.97 -0.05
C ASP A 291 1.15 11.71 -0.72
N PRO A 292 0.74 11.31 -1.94
CA PRO A 292 -0.31 12.00 -2.66
C PRO A 292 -1.66 11.85 -1.97
N THR A 293 -1.80 10.90 -1.04
CA THR A 293 -3.00 10.61 -0.24
C THR A 293 -2.95 11.19 1.18
N ALA A 294 -1.94 11.98 1.53
CA ALA A 294 -1.66 12.35 2.93
C ALA A 294 -2.84 12.96 3.69
N PHE A 295 -3.62 13.79 3.01
CA PHE A 295 -4.78 14.48 3.58
C PHE A 295 -6.12 13.84 3.22
N ASP A 296 -6.12 12.78 2.40
CA ASP A 296 -7.32 11.98 2.25
C ASP A 296 -7.70 11.44 3.63
N ASN A 297 -9.00 11.28 3.90
CA ASN A 297 -9.60 10.87 5.19
C ASN A 297 -9.16 11.62 6.46
N ALA A 298 -8.42 12.74 6.36
CA ALA A 298 -8.05 13.57 7.51
C ALA A 298 -9.27 14.26 8.14
N ASP A 299 -9.34 14.32 9.47
CA ASP A 299 -10.29 15.17 10.20
C ASP A 299 -9.61 16.44 10.72
N THR A 300 -8.30 16.39 10.97
CA THR A 300 -7.53 17.55 11.46
C THR A 300 -6.07 17.45 11.00
N VAL A 301 -5.52 18.60 10.62
CA VAL A 301 -4.09 18.78 10.37
C VAL A 301 -3.49 19.59 11.52
N VAL A 302 -2.42 19.06 12.11
CA VAL A 302 -1.63 19.73 13.15
C VAL A 302 -0.30 20.15 12.53
N SER A 303 -0.12 21.44 12.29
CA SER A 303 1.14 22.00 11.80
C SER A 303 2.01 22.40 12.98
N TYR A 304 3.10 21.68 13.22
CA TYR A 304 4.11 22.06 14.21
C TYR A 304 5.37 22.51 13.47
N CYS A 305 5.59 23.82 13.42
CA CYS A 305 6.62 24.42 12.57
C CYS A 305 6.96 25.85 12.99
N ASP A 306 7.93 26.44 12.28
CA ASP A 306 8.14 27.87 12.33
C ASP A 306 6.95 28.63 11.71
N GLY A 307 6.62 29.77 12.30
CA GLY A 307 5.66 30.71 11.75
C GLY A 307 6.24 31.62 10.65
N GLY A 308 5.45 32.62 10.25
CA GLY A 308 5.86 33.58 9.22
C GLY A 308 6.10 32.90 7.87
N GLY A 309 7.08 33.37 7.11
CA GLY A 309 7.39 32.86 5.75
C GLY A 309 7.81 31.39 5.71
N ASN A 310 8.21 30.80 6.84
CA ASN A 310 8.66 29.42 6.91
C ASN A 310 7.53 28.40 7.12
N HIS A 311 6.29 28.86 7.35
CA HIS A 311 5.15 27.99 7.59
C HIS A 311 4.84 27.13 6.35
N PRO A 312 4.78 25.78 6.45
CA PRO A 312 4.68 24.88 5.30
C PRO A 312 3.44 25.11 4.43
N ILE A 313 2.32 25.46 5.05
CA ILE A 313 1.05 25.70 4.36
C ILE A 313 1.10 26.95 3.44
N ASN A 314 2.04 27.89 3.64
CA ASN A 314 2.08 29.13 2.85
C ASN A 314 2.24 28.88 1.34
N GLU A 315 2.95 27.82 0.95
CA GLU A 315 3.18 27.44 -0.45
C GLU A 315 2.00 26.64 -1.04
N HIS A 316 1.02 26.27 -0.21
CA HIS A 316 -0.10 25.37 -0.53
C HIS A 316 -1.45 25.93 -0.05
N LEU A 317 -1.62 27.25 -0.03
CA LEU A 317 -2.81 27.90 0.54
C LEU A 317 -4.10 27.50 -0.18
N GLU A 318 -4.09 27.39 -1.51
CA GLU A 318 -5.26 26.99 -2.30
C GLU A 318 -5.64 25.53 -2.02
N ASP A 319 -4.65 24.62 -2.05
CA ASP A 319 -4.85 23.20 -1.72
C ASP A 319 -5.42 23.05 -0.30
N PHE A 320 -4.88 23.81 0.65
CA PHE A 320 -5.29 23.73 2.04
C PHE A 320 -6.65 24.37 2.30
N ASP A 321 -7.00 25.45 1.59
CA ASP A 321 -8.34 26.04 1.64
C ASP A 321 -9.42 25.04 1.17
N ASP A 322 -9.12 24.25 0.13
CA ASP A 322 -10.01 23.17 -0.32
C ASP A 322 -10.13 22.02 0.69
N LEU A 323 -9.09 21.73 1.48
CA LEU A 323 -9.17 20.81 2.61
C LEU A 323 -10.06 21.36 3.72
N MET A 324 -9.88 22.63 4.12
CA MET A 324 -10.67 23.29 5.15
C MET A 324 -12.15 23.38 4.79
N LYS A 325 -12.48 23.66 3.52
CA LYS A 325 -13.87 23.65 3.01
C LYS A 325 -14.55 22.28 3.11
N LYS A 326 -13.76 21.19 3.10
CA LYS A 326 -14.27 19.82 3.34
C LYS A 326 -14.48 19.52 4.84
N GLY A 327 -14.21 20.49 5.72
CA GLY A 327 -14.41 20.38 7.17
C GLY A 327 -13.18 19.90 7.94
N ILE A 328 -12.01 19.84 7.30
CA ILE A 328 -10.76 19.48 7.97
C ILE A 328 -10.37 20.61 8.93
N GLY A 329 -10.08 20.28 10.18
CA GLY A 329 -9.60 21.24 11.18
C GLY A 329 -8.12 21.58 11.00
N LEU A 330 -7.71 22.77 11.40
CA LEU A 330 -6.30 23.18 11.47
C LEU A 330 -5.93 23.55 12.91
N VAL A 331 -4.82 22.97 13.37
CA VAL A 331 -4.15 23.37 14.61
C VAL A 331 -2.72 23.80 14.25
N CYS A 332 -2.34 25.00 14.66
CA CYS A 332 -0.98 25.50 14.49
C CYS A 332 -0.27 25.51 15.85
N ILE A 333 0.90 24.88 15.91
CA ILE A 333 1.76 24.80 17.09
C ILE A 333 3.13 25.37 16.69
N HIS A 334 3.74 26.12 17.60
CA HIS A 334 5.11 26.63 17.48
C HIS A 334 5.93 26.21 18.69
#